data_AF-A0A3N5R6N1-F1
#
_entry.id   AF-A0A3N5R6N1-F1
#
_cell.length_a   1.000
_cell.length_b   1.000
_cell.length_c   1.000
_cell.angle_alpha   90.00
_cell.angle_beta   90.00
_cell.angle_gamma   90.00
#
_symmetry.space_group_name_H-M   'P 1'
#
loop_
_entity.id
_entity.type
_entity.pdbx_description
1 polymer ?
#
loop_
_entity_poly.entity_id
_entity_poly.type
_entity_poly.pdbx_seq_one_letter_code
_entity_poly.pdbx_strand_id
1 'polypeptide(L)'
;DRDTLNLSGAGAPGAVPRSSVDAVIFNAELAQVEPLAGPGAQISLIDGSRFHATDIELVAGELVRCKAQFGAELEFPAVAVCGIRFVGGCATWLSALEPVTAEFTPFLTTEWPWRRDRNCLAQPLRLRGVDYPSGLGVHSRCLLTYRLDDQYREFHVTAGIDDSARGKGNAIFEIQLDGETAWRAKALTGVDEPAIVGPLDVEGRRELVLKVDFGEAGDVLDHADWCDAVLVRSVE
;
A
#
# COMPACT_ATOMS: atom_id res chain seq x y z
N ASP A 1 -16.28 -30.82 -3.48
CA ASP A 1 -16.36 -31.30 -4.86
C ASP A 1 -15.69 -30.26 -5.76
N ARG A 2 -14.78 -30.64 -6.65
CA ARG A 2 -14.10 -29.70 -7.58
C ARG A 2 -14.90 -29.47 -8.88
N ASP A 3 -15.95 -30.28 -9.09
CA ASP A 3 -16.76 -30.28 -10.32
C ASP A 3 -17.94 -29.31 -10.25
N THR A 4 -18.21 -28.73 -9.08
CA THR A 4 -19.30 -27.78 -8.85
C THR A 4 -18.80 -26.49 -8.18
N LEU A 5 -19.35 -25.36 -8.62
CA LEU A 5 -19.15 -24.04 -8.06
C LEU A 5 -20.39 -23.66 -7.25
N ASN A 6 -20.23 -23.61 -5.92
CA ASN A 6 -21.33 -23.27 -5.02
C ASN A 6 -21.40 -21.76 -4.83
N LEU A 7 -22.50 -21.15 -5.28
CA LEU A 7 -22.78 -19.73 -5.07
C LEU A 7 -23.68 -19.56 -3.86
N SER A 8 -23.27 -18.72 -2.90
CA SER A 8 -24.08 -18.34 -1.74
C SER A 8 -24.32 -16.83 -1.77
N GLY A 9 -25.57 -16.39 -1.59
CA GLY A 9 -25.94 -14.97 -1.61
C GLY A 9 -27.44 -14.71 -1.80
N ALA A 10 -27.85 -13.46 -1.61
CA ALA A 10 -29.24 -13.02 -1.78
C ALA A 10 -29.64 -13.06 -3.26
N GLY A 11 -30.17 -14.22 -3.70
CA GLY A 11 -30.65 -14.46 -5.07
C GLY A 11 -29.87 -15.49 -5.88
N ALA A 12 -28.91 -16.20 -5.28
CA ALA A 12 -28.08 -17.17 -6.01
C ALA A 12 -28.82 -18.48 -6.33
N PRO A 13 -28.73 -19.01 -7.58
CA PRO A 13 -28.99 -20.42 -7.82
C PRO A 13 -27.91 -21.24 -7.09
N GLY A 14 -28.31 -22.28 -6.36
CA GLY A 14 -27.38 -23.22 -5.76
C GLY A 14 -26.47 -23.90 -6.79
N ALA A 15 -25.44 -24.59 -6.31
CA ALA A 15 -24.45 -25.42 -7.03
C ALA A 15 -24.53 -25.42 -8.57
N VAL A 16 -23.58 -24.74 -9.23
CA VAL A 16 -23.45 -24.71 -10.70
C VAL A 16 -22.35 -25.67 -11.14
N PRO A 17 -22.56 -26.58 -12.12
CA PRO A 17 -21.49 -27.39 -12.67
C PRO A 17 -20.35 -26.52 -13.22
N ARG A 18 -19.11 -26.80 -12.83
CA ARG A 18 -17.95 -26.02 -13.27
C ARG A 18 -17.75 -26.10 -14.78
N SER A 19 -18.15 -27.21 -15.40
CA SER A 19 -18.10 -27.41 -16.87
C SER A 19 -19.04 -26.49 -17.65
N SER A 20 -20.06 -25.90 -17.01
CA SER A 20 -20.98 -24.95 -17.65
C SER A 20 -20.65 -23.48 -17.34
N VAL A 21 -19.50 -23.21 -16.72
CA VAL A 21 -19.07 -21.85 -16.36
C VAL A 21 -17.95 -21.42 -17.29
N ASP A 22 -18.24 -20.50 -18.20
CA ASP A 22 -17.23 -19.89 -19.08
C ASP A 22 -16.38 -18.84 -18.35
N ALA A 23 -16.99 -18.07 -17.45
CA ALA A 23 -16.31 -17.04 -16.67
C ALA A 23 -17.04 -16.74 -15.36
N VAL A 24 -16.27 -16.31 -14.34
CA VAL A 24 -16.79 -15.68 -13.13
C VAL A 24 -16.32 -14.24 -13.12
N ILE A 25 -17.25 -13.30 -13.26
CA ILE A 25 -16.96 -11.86 -13.31
C ILE A 25 -17.44 -11.23 -12.01
N PHE A 26 -16.51 -10.65 -11.25
CA PHE A 26 -16.84 -9.84 -10.09
C PHE A 26 -17.11 -8.40 -10.54
N ASN A 27 -18.25 -7.85 -10.15
CA ASN A 27 -18.48 -6.42 -10.32
C ASN A 27 -17.60 -5.67 -9.30
N ALA A 28 -16.56 -4.98 -9.79
CA ALA A 28 -15.63 -4.23 -8.96
C ALA A 28 -16.32 -3.11 -8.15
N GLU A 29 -17.43 -2.57 -8.64
CA GLU A 29 -18.22 -1.55 -7.91
C GLU A 29 -18.94 -2.13 -6.69
N LEU A 30 -19.15 -3.45 -6.65
CA LEU A 30 -19.77 -4.17 -5.53
C LEU A 30 -18.74 -4.82 -4.61
N ALA A 31 -17.44 -4.67 -4.89
CA ALA A 31 -16.38 -5.18 -4.03
C ALA A 31 -16.29 -4.31 -2.77
N GLN A 32 -17.13 -4.61 -1.77
CA GLN A 32 -16.91 -4.13 -0.42
C GLN A 32 -15.89 -5.03 0.25
N VAL A 33 -14.63 -4.61 0.26
CA VAL A 33 -13.63 -5.24 1.13
C VAL A 33 -13.92 -4.73 2.53
N GLU A 34 -14.48 -5.59 3.38
CA GLU A 34 -14.59 -5.26 4.80
C GLU A 34 -13.18 -5.03 5.35
N PRO A 35 -12.90 -3.86 5.95
CA PRO A 35 -11.62 -3.64 6.60
C PRO A 35 -11.42 -4.70 7.68
N LEU A 36 -10.18 -5.16 7.86
CA LEU A 36 -9.86 -6.12 8.90
C LEU A 36 -10.19 -5.50 10.27
N ALA A 37 -11.06 -6.17 11.03
CA ALA A 37 -11.35 -5.79 12.41
C ALA A 37 -10.27 -6.38 13.35
N GLY A 38 -9.44 -5.52 13.93
CA GLY A 38 -8.37 -5.95 14.85
C GLY A 38 -7.05 -6.31 14.15
N PRO A 39 -6.12 -6.97 14.84
CA PRO A 39 -4.81 -7.32 14.28
C PRO A 39 -4.89 -8.50 13.29
N GLY A 40 -4.18 -8.38 12.19
CA GLY A 40 -3.97 -9.47 11.23
C GLY A 40 -3.07 -9.00 10.09
N ALA A 41 -3.20 -9.58 8.90
CA ALA A 41 -2.44 -9.16 7.75
C ALA A 41 -3.21 -9.29 6.44
N GLN A 42 -2.85 -8.46 5.47
CA GLN A 42 -3.18 -8.68 4.07
C GLN A 42 -2.11 -9.57 3.45
N ILE A 43 -2.53 -10.70 2.88
CA ILE A 43 -1.68 -11.62 2.14
C ILE A 43 -1.90 -11.39 0.66
N SER A 44 -0.81 -11.20 -0.08
CA SER A 44 -0.79 -11.10 -1.54
C SER A 44 -0.06 -12.30 -2.12
N LEU A 45 -0.70 -12.98 -3.07
CA LEU A 45 -0.14 -14.15 -3.76
C LEU A 45 0.37 -13.79 -5.15
N ILE A 46 1.25 -14.63 -5.70
CA ILE A 46 1.85 -14.47 -7.04
C ILE A 46 0.81 -14.54 -8.18
N ASP A 47 -0.36 -15.12 -7.95
CA ASP A 47 -1.46 -15.18 -8.92
C ASP A 47 -2.34 -13.91 -8.91
N GLY A 48 -1.98 -12.93 -8.08
CA GLY A 48 -2.70 -11.67 -7.91
C GLY A 48 -3.79 -11.71 -6.83
N SER A 49 -4.06 -12.86 -6.22
CA SER A 49 -5.03 -12.97 -5.12
C SER A 49 -4.59 -12.14 -3.93
N ARG A 50 -5.53 -11.38 -3.34
CA ARG A 50 -5.32 -10.59 -2.13
C ARG A 50 -6.47 -10.81 -1.17
N PHE A 51 -6.14 -11.11 0.08
CA PHE A 51 -7.15 -11.29 1.13
C PHE A 51 -6.57 -10.96 2.50
N HIS A 52 -7.45 -10.60 3.43
CA HIS A 52 -7.08 -10.42 4.83
C HIS A 52 -7.14 -11.76 5.57
N ALA A 53 -6.19 -11.98 6.47
CA ALA A 53 -6.11 -13.17 7.29
C ALA A 53 -5.59 -12.88 8.70
N THR A 54 -5.95 -13.74 9.64
CA THR A 54 -5.43 -13.82 11.00
C THR A 54 -4.71 -15.16 11.20
N ASP A 55 -4.09 -15.35 12.37
CA ASP A 55 -3.48 -16.63 12.78
C ASP A 55 -2.51 -17.19 11.73
N ILE A 56 -1.62 -16.32 11.25
CA ILE A 56 -0.67 -16.64 10.18
C ILE A 56 0.52 -17.40 10.78
N GLU A 57 0.74 -18.61 10.31
CA GLU A 57 1.83 -19.49 10.72
C GLU A 57 2.63 -19.95 9.50
N LEU A 58 3.96 -19.86 9.59
CA LEU A 58 4.87 -20.46 8.61
C LEU A 58 5.34 -21.82 9.14
N VAL A 59 4.77 -22.89 8.60
CA VAL A 59 5.06 -24.28 8.97
C VAL A 59 6.27 -24.77 8.17
N ALA A 60 7.31 -25.20 8.89
CA ALA A 60 8.55 -25.75 8.32
C ALA A 60 9.25 -24.86 7.27
N GLY A 61 8.93 -23.55 7.22
CA GLY A 61 9.50 -22.62 6.25
C GLY A 61 8.94 -22.73 4.82
N GLU A 62 8.07 -23.70 4.54
CA GLU A 62 7.61 -24.02 3.19
C GLU A 62 6.12 -23.76 2.98
N LEU A 63 5.35 -23.71 4.06
CA LEU A 63 3.89 -23.72 4.00
C LEU A 63 3.32 -22.64 4.91
N VAL A 64 2.45 -21.79 4.36
CA VAL A 64 1.74 -20.78 5.13
C VAL A 64 0.34 -21.30 5.45
N ARG A 65 0.00 -21.28 6.73
CA ARG A 65 -1.36 -21.49 7.25
C ARG A 65 -1.90 -20.18 7.75
N CYS A 66 -3.17 -19.90 7.46
CA CYS A 66 -3.83 -18.71 7.98
C CYS A 66 -5.36 -18.89 7.99
N LYS A 67 -6.03 -18.08 8.79
CA LYS A 67 -7.48 -17.99 8.80
C LYS A 67 -7.91 -16.75 8.02
N ALA A 68 -8.47 -16.94 6.84
CA ALA A 68 -8.96 -15.83 6.03
C ALA A 68 -10.17 -15.14 6.69
N GLN A 69 -10.33 -13.84 6.47
CA GLN A 69 -11.42 -13.03 7.04
C GLN A 69 -12.81 -13.55 6.63
N PHE A 70 -12.93 -14.18 5.45
CA PHE A 70 -14.16 -14.85 4.99
C PHE A 70 -14.41 -16.23 5.63
N GLY A 71 -13.67 -16.58 6.68
CA GLY A 71 -13.92 -17.74 7.55
C GLY A 71 -13.24 -19.04 7.12
N ALA A 72 -12.53 -19.06 5.99
CA ALA A 72 -11.82 -20.25 5.53
C ALA A 72 -10.42 -20.34 6.15
N GLU A 73 -10.05 -21.55 6.58
CA GLU A 73 -8.65 -21.88 6.86
C GLU A 73 -7.96 -22.22 5.55
N LEU A 74 -6.86 -21.51 5.25
CA LEU A 74 -6.10 -21.64 4.01
C LEU A 74 -4.72 -22.18 4.31
N GLU A 75 -4.27 -23.08 3.42
CA GLU A 75 -2.93 -23.63 3.43
C GLU A 75 -2.36 -23.55 2.01
N PHE A 76 -1.21 -22.90 1.85
CA PHE A 76 -0.55 -22.75 0.55
C PHE A 76 0.97 -22.66 0.69
N PRO A 77 1.73 -22.99 -0.37
CA PRO A 77 3.19 -22.89 -0.35
C PRO A 77 3.66 -21.44 -0.09
N ALA A 78 4.70 -21.27 0.73
CA ALA A 78 5.30 -19.97 1.02
C ALA A 78 5.84 -19.28 -0.26
N VAL A 79 6.26 -20.07 -1.25
CA VAL A 79 6.68 -19.56 -2.58
C VAL A 79 5.54 -18.91 -3.37
N ALA A 80 4.28 -19.18 -3.00
CA ALA A 80 3.13 -18.51 -3.61
C ALA A 80 2.88 -17.12 -3.02
N VAL A 81 3.53 -16.76 -1.91
CA VAL A 81 3.38 -15.48 -1.23
C VAL A 81 4.29 -14.44 -1.88
N CYS A 82 3.67 -13.39 -2.41
CA CYS A 82 4.36 -12.20 -2.90
C CYS A 82 4.60 -11.19 -1.78
N GLY A 83 3.71 -11.13 -0.78
CA GLY A 83 3.90 -10.27 0.39
C GLY A 83 2.88 -10.50 1.49
N ILE A 84 3.28 -10.18 2.73
CA ILE A 84 2.43 -10.18 3.91
C ILE A 84 2.54 -8.80 4.57
N ARG A 85 1.42 -8.11 4.72
CA ARG A 85 1.36 -6.76 5.29
C ARG A 85 0.50 -6.78 6.53
N PHE A 86 1.10 -6.58 7.70
CA PHE A 86 0.32 -6.54 8.93
C PHE A 86 -0.59 -5.31 8.95
N VAL A 87 -1.88 -5.53 9.20
CA VAL A 87 -2.93 -4.49 9.25
C VAL A 87 -3.62 -4.57 10.60
N GLY A 88 -3.88 -3.42 11.20
CA GLY A 88 -4.57 -3.33 12.48
C GLY A 88 -3.68 -3.69 13.67
N GLY A 89 -4.24 -3.59 14.88
CA GLY A 89 -3.45 -3.69 16.11
C GLY A 89 -2.57 -2.45 16.28
N CYS A 90 -1.24 -2.62 16.36
CA CYS A 90 -0.31 -1.51 16.53
C CYS A 90 0.03 -0.76 15.22
N ALA A 91 -0.25 -1.33 14.04
CA ALA A 91 0.08 -0.73 12.75
C ALA A 91 -1.08 0.10 12.18
N THR A 92 -0.80 1.35 11.78
CA THR A 92 -1.74 2.28 11.15
C THR A 92 -1.18 2.76 9.82
N TRP A 93 -1.90 2.50 8.73
CA TRP A 93 -1.53 3.01 7.41
C TRP A 93 -1.66 4.53 7.37
N LEU A 94 -0.68 5.20 6.78
CA LEU A 94 -0.71 6.64 6.62
C LEU A 94 -1.84 7.09 5.68
N SER A 95 -2.23 6.26 4.71
CA SER A 95 -3.38 6.50 3.83
C SER A 95 -4.73 6.47 4.56
N ALA A 96 -4.82 5.81 5.72
CA ALA A 96 -6.00 5.83 6.57
C ALA A 96 -6.12 7.11 7.43
N LEU A 97 -5.05 7.93 7.49
CA LEU A 97 -5.04 9.19 8.19
C LEU A 97 -5.31 10.36 7.23
N GLU A 98 -5.76 11.49 7.77
CA GLU A 98 -5.85 12.75 7.03
C GLU A 98 -4.61 13.59 7.33
N PRO A 99 -3.86 14.04 6.31
CA PRO A 99 -2.79 14.99 6.54
C PRO A 99 -3.37 16.31 7.05
N VAL A 100 -2.67 16.94 7.99
CA VAL A 100 -3.00 18.28 8.50
C VAL A 100 -2.85 19.33 7.40
N THR A 101 -1.79 19.20 6.60
CA THR A 101 -1.60 20.02 5.39
C THR A 101 -1.19 19.13 4.22
N ALA A 102 -1.73 19.45 3.05
CA ALA A 102 -1.31 18.89 1.78
C ALA A 102 -0.99 20.05 0.85
N GLU A 103 0.30 20.35 0.70
CA GLU A 103 0.80 21.46 -0.11
C GLU A 103 1.32 20.93 -1.42
N PHE A 104 0.89 21.56 -2.51
CA PHE A 104 1.36 21.26 -3.86
C PHE A 104 1.88 22.55 -4.49
N THR A 105 3.09 22.50 -5.03
CA THR A 105 3.68 23.60 -5.79
C THR A 105 3.79 23.17 -7.24
N PRO A 106 2.92 23.68 -8.13
CA PRO A 106 3.03 23.43 -9.57
C PRO A 106 4.38 23.90 -10.10
N PHE A 107 5.00 23.14 -11.00
CA PHE A 107 6.19 23.63 -11.73
C PHE A 107 5.80 24.72 -12.73
N LEU A 108 4.62 24.60 -13.33
CA LEU A 108 3.99 25.62 -14.19
C LEU A 108 2.60 25.99 -13.67
N THR A 109 1.56 25.39 -14.25
CA THR A 109 0.14 25.69 -13.92
C THR A 109 -0.69 24.46 -13.62
N THR A 110 -0.20 23.26 -13.98
CA THR A 110 -0.91 22.01 -13.75
C THR A 110 -0.89 21.66 -12.27
N GLU A 111 -2.08 21.52 -11.69
CA GLU A 111 -2.25 20.99 -10.34
C GLU A 111 -2.41 19.49 -10.37
N TRP A 112 -1.77 18.81 -9.42
CA TRP A 112 -1.86 17.37 -9.25
C TRP A 112 -2.42 17.06 -7.85
N PRO A 113 -3.56 16.37 -7.74
CA PRO A 113 -4.06 15.96 -6.45
C PRO A 113 -3.20 14.82 -5.90
N TRP A 114 -2.96 14.86 -4.59
CA TRP A 114 -2.53 13.65 -3.88
C TRP A 114 -3.71 12.67 -3.77
N ARG A 115 -3.42 11.38 -3.69
CA ARG A 115 -4.44 10.33 -3.60
C ARG A 115 -4.05 9.26 -2.60
N ARG A 116 -5.05 8.66 -1.98
CA ARG A 116 -4.93 7.49 -1.11
C ARG A 116 -5.05 6.23 -1.93
N ASP A 117 -4.16 5.27 -1.67
CA ASP A 117 -4.16 3.92 -2.22
C ASP A 117 -4.20 3.88 -3.76
N ARG A 118 -3.86 4.99 -4.40
CA ARG A 118 -3.83 5.21 -5.85
C ARG A 118 -2.73 6.20 -6.17
N ASN A 119 -2.10 6.04 -7.34
CA ASN A 119 -1.11 6.98 -7.86
C ASN A 119 -1.78 8.33 -8.21
N CYS A 120 -1.01 9.36 -8.58
CA CYS A 120 -1.55 10.70 -8.91
C CYS A 120 -2.60 10.69 -10.05
N LEU A 121 -2.56 9.70 -10.94
CA LEU A 121 -3.50 9.47 -12.05
C LEU A 121 -4.75 8.66 -11.66
N ALA A 122 -4.95 8.35 -10.37
CA ALA A 122 -6.03 7.50 -9.85
C ALA A 122 -5.96 6.02 -10.27
N GLN A 123 -4.78 5.54 -10.65
CA GLN A 123 -4.50 4.13 -10.98
C GLN A 123 -3.92 3.41 -9.74
N PRO A 124 -3.84 2.07 -9.73
CA PRO A 124 -3.17 1.34 -8.65
C PRO A 124 -1.71 1.81 -8.47
N LEU A 125 -1.25 1.88 -7.22
CA LEU A 125 0.15 2.17 -6.88
C LEU A 125 1.03 1.02 -7.35
N ARG A 126 2.06 1.31 -8.16
CA ARG A 126 2.93 0.26 -8.68
C ARG A 126 4.36 0.74 -8.84
N LEU A 127 5.28 0.06 -8.17
CA LEU A 127 6.71 0.33 -8.28
C LEU A 127 7.42 -0.90 -8.84
N ARG A 128 8.10 -0.74 -9.97
CA ARG A 128 8.95 -1.78 -10.59
C ARG A 128 8.22 -3.11 -10.80
N GLY A 129 6.97 -3.03 -11.23
CA GLY A 129 6.11 -4.18 -11.48
C GLY A 129 5.40 -4.74 -10.25
N VAL A 130 5.72 -4.28 -9.04
CA VAL A 130 5.11 -4.71 -7.78
C VAL A 130 3.94 -3.80 -7.43
N ASP A 131 2.78 -4.40 -7.16
CA ASP A 131 1.58 -3.66 -6.76
C ASP A 131 1.56 -3.39 -5.26
N TYR A 132 1.18 -2.17 -4.89
CA TYR A 132 1.04 -1.74 -3.52
C TYR A 132 -0.43 -1.45 -3.19
N PRO A 133 -1.04 -2.19 -2.26
CA PRO A 133 -2.45 -2.04 -1.94
C PRO A 133 -2.76 -0.80 -1.10
N SER A 134 -1.75 -0.27 -0.39
CA SER A 134 -1.87 0.87 0.50
C SER A 134 -0.72 1.85 0.29
N GLY A 135 -1.01 3.14 0.33
CA GLY A 135 0.00 4.18 0.19
C GLY A 135 -0.57 5.52 -0.26
N LEU A 136 0.32 6.42 -0.64
CA LEU A 136 -0.03 7.77 -1.07
C LEU A 136 0.61 8.06 -2.43
N GLY A 137 -0.21 8.34 -3.44
CA GLY A 137 0.25 8.81 -4.74
C GLY A 137 0.27 10.32 -4.81
N VAL A 138 1.39 10.89 -5.26
CA VAL A 138 1.61 12.33 -5.37
C VAL A 138 2.33 12.66 -6.68
N HIS A 139 2.52 13.96 -6.93
CA HIS A 139 3.39 14.47 -7.97
C HIS A 139 4.36 15.48 -7.35
N SER A 140 5.56 15.64 -7.91
CA SER A 140 6.45 16.72 -7.45
C SER A 140 5.88 18.10 -7.85
N ARG A 141 6.05 19.17 -7.06
CA ARG A 141 6.56 19.19 -5.68
C ARG A 141 5.39 19.12 -4.71
N CYS A 142 5.39 18.15 -3.80
CA CYS A 142 4.31 17.92 -2.84
C CYS A 142 4.84 17.70 -1.43
N LEU A 143 4.15 18.26 -0.43
CA LEU A 143 4.40 18.04 0.99
C LEU A 143 3.09 17.58 1.65
N LEU A 144 3.14 16.45 2.35
CA LEU A 144 2.03 15.95 3.16
C LEU A 144 2.48 15.90 4.62
N THR A 145 1.81 16.68 5.48
CA THR A 145 2.15 16.83 6.89
C THR A 145 1.15 16.07 7.76
N TYR A 146 1.64 15.21 8.64
CA TYR A 146 0.83 14.40 9.55
C TYR A 146 1.19 14.71 11.00
N ARG A 147 0.16 14.74 11.85
CA ARG A 147 0.34 14.77 13.31
C ARG A 147 0.44 13.36 13.85
N LEU A 148 1.42 13.15 14.72
CA LEU A 148 1.70 11.84 15.32
C LEU A 148 1.09 11.69 16.72
N ASP A 149 0.80 12.82 17.39
CA ASP A 149 0.13 12.90 18.70
C ASP A 149 0.74 11.98 19.79
N ASP A 150 2.07 11.75 19.75
CA ASP A 150 2.84 10.92 20.68
C ASP A 150 2.34 9.45 20.80
N GLN A 151 1.65 8.92 19.77
CA GLN A 151 1.09 7.56 19.78
C GLN A 151 1.97 6.52 19.11
N TYR A 152 2.95 6.94 18.33
CA TYR A 152 3.73 6.09 17.44
C TYR A 152 5.20 6.08 17.83
N ARG A 153 5.88 4.96 17.57
CA ARG A 153 7.31 4.78 17.81
C ARG A 153 8.12 4.55 16.54
N GLU A 154 7.51 3.95 15.52
CA GLU A 154 8.22 3.66 14.27
C GLU A 154 7.41 4.10 13.05
N PHE A 155 8.11 4.55 12.03
CA PHE A 155 7.59 4.76 10.69
C PHE A 155 8.36 3.92 9.67
N HIS A 156 7.63 3.26 8.78
CA HIS A 156 8.16 2.48 7.66
C HIS A 156 7.46 2.92 6.37
N VAL A 157 8.19 2.97 5.25
CA VAL A 157 7.64 3.33 3.94
C VAL A 157 8.53 2.83 2.81
N THR A 158 7.94 2.55 1.65
CA THR A 158 8.65 2.34 0.39
C THR A 158 8.38 3.52 -0.54
N ALA A 159 9.44 4.19 -1.00
CA ALA A 159 9.33 5.37 -1.86
C ALA A 159 9.85 5.07 -3.27
N GLY A 160 9.17 5.57 -4.31
CA GLY A 160 9.62 5.40 -5.68
C GLY A 160 8.79 6.16 -6.71
N ILE A 161 9.29 6.16 -7.95
CA ILE A 161 8.55 6.67 -9.10
C ILE A 161 7.63 5.55 -9.62
N ASP A 162 6.35 5.88 -9.78
CA ASP A 162 5.30 4.96 -10.21
C ASP A 162 5.49 4.49 -11.66
N ASP A 163 5.13 3.23 -11.93
CA ASP A 163 5.27 2.60 -13.25
C ASP A 163 4.50 3.34 -14.36
N SER A 164 3.49 4.15 -14.03
CA SER A 164 2.81 5.02 -14.99
C SER A 164 3.73 6.08 -15.61
N ALA A 165 4.87 6.40 -14.98
CA ALA A 165 5.92 7.23 -15.55
C ALA A 165 6.71 6.50 -16.66
N ARG A 166 6.51 5.19 -16.84
CA ARG A 166 7.12 4.36 -17.91
C ARG A 166 8.65 4.45 -17.95
N GLY A 167 9.28 4.36 -16.78
CA GLY A 167 10.74 4.46 -16.63
C GLY A 167 11.31 5.87 -16.74
N LYS A 168 10.45 6.90 -16.78
CA LYS A 168 10.85 8.32 -16.69
C LYS A 168 10.62 8.84 -15.27
N GLY A 169 10.48 10.15 -15.10
CA GLY A 169 10.39 10.80 -13.80
C GLY A 169 11.77 10.91 -13.14
N ASN A 170 11.95 11.97 -12.37
CA ASN A 170 13.14 12.22 -11.57
C ASN A 170 12.75 13.13 -10.39
N ALA A 171 12.52 12.53 -9.23
CA ALA A 171 12.07 13.28 -8.05
C ALA A 171 12.94 12.97 -6.83
N ILE A 172 13.01 13.93 -5.89
CA ILE A 172 13.77 13.77 -4.65
C ILE A 172 12.80 13.55 -3.49
N PHE A 173 12.90 12.39 -2.86
CA PHE A 173 12.08 12.01 -1.71
C PHE A 173 12.77 12.39 -0.41
N GLU A 174 12.01 12.95 0.52
CA GLU A 174 12.46 13.38 1.83
C GLU A 174 11.39 13.10 2.89
N ILE A 175 11.83 12.63 4.06
CA ILE A 175 11.01 12.45 5.25
C ILE A 175 11.56 13.40 6.32
N GLN A 176 10.70 14.22 6.90
CA GLN A 176 11.05 15.13 7.98
C GLN A 176 10.28 14.78 9.24
N LEU A 177 10.93 14.93 10.39
CA LEU A 177 10.35 14.78 11.73
C LEU A 177 10.58 16.09 12.49
N ASP A 178 9.48 16.73 12.91
CA ASP A 178 9.52 18.05 13.59
C ASP A 178 10.36 19.11 12.84
N GLY A 179 10.30 19.10 11.50
CA GLY A 179 11.05 20.01 10.63
C GLY A 179 12.51 19.62 10.37
N GLU A 180 13.02 18.54 10.97
CA GLU A 180 14.37 18.01 10.72
C GLU A 180 14.32 16.88 9.70
N THR A 181 15.23 16.86 8.73
CA THR A 181 15.34 15.77 7.76
C THR A 181 15.78 14.48 8.47
N ALA A 182 14.86 13.51 8.59
CA ALA A 182 15.14 12.18 9.12
C ALA A 182 15.70 11.25 8.03
N TRP A 183 15.25 11.44 6.79
CA TRP A 183 15.76 10.70 5.63
C TRP A 183 15.59 11.53 4.36
N ARG A 184 16.56 11.41 3.44
CA ARG A 184 16.49 12.03 2.11
C ARG A 184 17.20 11.15 1.09
N ALA A 185 16.51 10.83 0.01
CA ALA A 185 17.10 10.08 -1.10
C ALA A 185 17.99 10.98 -1.97
N LYS A 186 18.88 10.34 -2.76
CA LYS A 186 19.26 10.92 -4.05
C LYS A 186 18.03 10.93 -4.97
N ALA A 187 18.03 11.74 -6.03
CA ALA A 187 16.93 11.74 -6.99
C ALA A 187 16.67 10.31 -7.49
N LEU A 188 15.44 9.84 -7.36
CA LEU A 188 14.99 8.54 -7.85
C LEU A 188 14.35 8.73 -9.22
N THR A 189 14.62 7.78 -10.12
CA THR A 189 14.04 7.68 -11.46
C THR A 189 13.13 6.47 -11.57
N GLY A 190 12.27 6.43 -12.60
CA GLY A 190 11.38 5.29 -12.86
C GLY A 190 12.10 3.97 -13.22
N VAL A 191 13.43 3.97 -13.34
CA VAL A 191 14.22 2.74 -13.54
C VAL A 191 14.96 2.28 -12.28
N ASP A 192 15.00 3.11 -11.24
CA ASP A 192 15.66 2.77 -9.98
C ASP A 192 14.81 1.80 -9.16
N GLU A 193 15.48 1.01 -8.32
CA GLU A 193 14.79 0.19 -7.33
C GLU A 193 14.12 1.08 -6.27
N PRO A 194 12.94 0.69 -5.75
CA PRO A 194 12.24 1.47 -4.74
C PRO A 194 13.08 1.59 -3.46
N ALA A 195 13.07 2.76 -2.84
CA ALA A 195 13.75 2.99 -1.57
C ALA A 195 12.89 2.47 -0.42
N ILE A 196 13.32 1.38 0.21
CA ILE A 196 12.73 0.85 1.44
C ILE A 196 13.32 1.62 2.62
N VAL A 197 12.49 2.34 3.36
CA VAL A 197 12.88 3.22 4.46
C VAL A 197 12.21 2.78 5.75
N GLY A 198 13.00 2.64 6.81
CA GLY A 198 12.53 2.28 8.14
C GLY A 198 13.33 1.14 8.78
N PRO A 199 13.10 0.86 10.09
CA PRO A 199 12.28 1.66 11.00
C PRO A 199 12.91 3.04 11.24
N LEU A 200 12.13 4.10 11.06
CA LEU A 200 12.48 5.45 11.53
C LEU A 200 11.87 5.65 12.90
N ASP A 201 12.68 6.06 13.87
CA ASP A 201 12.21 6.39 15.22
C ASP A 201 11.39 7.69 15.19
N VAL A 202 10.12 7.56 15.55
CA VAL A 202 9.17 8.69 15.64
C VAL A 202 8.64 8.89 17.06
N GLU A 203 9.23 8.21 18.05
CA GLU A 203 8.82 8.33 19.44
C GLU A 203 9.02 9.77 19.95
N GLY A 204 7.97 10.35 20.54
CA GLY A 204 7.98 11.72 21.04
C GLY A 204 8.05 12.81 19.95
N ARG A 205 7.96 12.44 18.66
CA ARG A 205 7.86 13.38 17.55
C ARG A 205 6.41 13.80 17.36
N ARG A 206 6.20 15.07 17.01
CA ARG A 206 4.85 15.64 16.86
C ARG A 206 4.39 15.63 15.42
N GLU A 207 5.32 15.81 14.50
CA GLU A 207 5.04 16.00 13.09
C GLU A 207 5.88 15.07 12.21
N LEU A 208 5.23 14.45 11.23
CA LEU A 208 5.86 13.70 10.14
C LEU A 208 5.50 14.39 8.81
N VAL A 209 6.50 14.78 8.04
CA VAL A 209 6.30 15.34 6.70
C VAL A 209 6.87 14.39 5.65
N LEU A 210 6.04 14.02 4.69
CA LEU A 210 6.45 13.36 3.46
C LEU A 210 6.58 14.39 2.35
N LYS A 211 7.79 14.57 1.82
CA LYS A 211 8.09 15.57 0.81
C LYS A 211 8.66 14.92 -0.44
N VAL A 212 8.08 15.27 -1.58
CA VAL A 212 8.62 15.00 -2.91
C VAL A 212 8.99 16.34 -3.54
N ASP A 213 10.28 16.54 -3.78
CA ASP A 213 10.83 17.73 -4.44
C ASP A 213 11.13 17.45 -5.92
N PHE A 214 11.24 18.51 -6.71
CA PHE A 214 11.68 18.39 -8.10
C PHE A 214 13.08 17.81 -8.18
N GLY A 215 13.32 16.99 -9.20
CA GLY A 215 14.66 16.58 -9.58
C GLY A 215 15.24 17.44 -10.71
N GLU A 216 16.19 16.88 -11.44
CA GLU A 216 16.91 17.57 -12.52
C GLU A 216 16.04 17.86 -13.74
N ALA A 217 14.94 17.11 -13.92
CA ALA A 217 14.02 17.22 -15.05
C ALA A 217 12.77 18.07 -14.76
N GLY A 218 12.77 18.85 -13.67
CA GLY A 218 11.57 19.58 -13.24
C GLY A 218 10.53 18.63 -12.66
N ASP A 219 9.29 18.72 -13.12
CA ASP A 219 8.18 17.85 -12.69
C ASP A 219 7.78 16.80 -13.75
N VAL A 220 8.56 16.63 -14.81
CA VAL A 220 8.15 15.81 -15.96
C VAL A 220 8.02 14.34 -15.58
N LEU A 221 6.77 13.88 -15.47
CA LEU A 221 6.40 12.51 -15.11
C LEU A 221 6.91 12.11 -13.72
N ASP A 222 6.99 13.06 -12.80
CA ASP A 222 7.33 12.82 -11.40
C ASP A 222 6.13 12.22 -10.65
N HIS A 223 5.54 11.18 -11.22
CA HIS A 223 4.49 10.40 -10.58
C HIS A 223 5.16 9.60 -9.47
N ALA A 224 4.96 10.05 -8.22
CA ALA A 224 5.72 9.60 -7.08
C ALA A 224 4.80 8.93 -6.07
N ASP A 225 5.21 7.78 -5.55
CA ASP A 225 4.42 7.03 -4.59
C ASP A 225 5.18 6.83 -3.28
N TRP A 226 4.45 6.97 -2.17
CA TRP A 226 4.81 6.51 -0.84
C TRP A 226 4.00 5.27 -0.51
N CYS A 227 4.51 4.12 -0.91
CA CYS A 227 3.89 2.82 -0.75
C CYS A 227 4.12 2.26 0.65
N ASP A 228 3.13 1.55 1.20
CA ASP A 228 3.18 0.93 2.53
C ASP A 228 3.62 1.85 3.66
N ALA A 229 3.35 3.14 3.53
CA ALA A 229 3.59 4.10 4.59
C ALA A 229 2.78 3.70 5.83
N VAL A 230 3.47 3.26 6.89
CA VAL A 230 2.84 2.70 8.10
C VAL A 230 3.51 3.25 9.35
N LEU A 231 2.68 3.68 10.29
CA LEU A 231 3.06 4.08 11.64
C LEU A 231 2.77 2.93 12.60
N VAL A 232 3.73 2.61 13.46
CA VAL A 232 3.61 1.54 14.45
C VAL A 232 3.56 2.14 15.85
N ARG A 233 2.52 1.80 16.60
CA ARG A 233 2.32 2.18 18.01
C ARG A 233 3.19 1.35 18.93
N SER A 234 3.53 1.93 20.08
CA SER A 234 4.06 1.15 21.20
C SER A 234 3.00 0.17 21.68
N VAL A 235 3.39 -1.09 21.80
CA VAL A 235 2.57 -2.13 22.43
C VAL A 235 2.90 -2.06 23.92
N GLU A 236 1.95 -1.66 24.75
CA GLU A 236 2.04 -1.82 26.22
C GLU A 236 2.00 -3.31 26.60
#